data_AF-A0A953EFV1-F1
#
_entry.id   AF-A0A953EFV1-F1
#
_cell.length_a   1.000
_cell.length_b   1.000
_cell.length_c   1.000
_cell.angle_alpha   90.00
_cell.angle_beta   90.00
_cell.angle_gamma   90.00
#
_symmetry.space_group_name_H-M   'P 1'
#
loop_
_entity.id
_entity.type
_entity.pdbx_description
1 polymer ?
#
loop_
_entity_poly.entity_id
_entity_poly.type
_entity_poly.pdbx_seq_one_letter_code
_entity_poly.pdbx_strand_id
1 'polypeptide(L)'
;MDTDRPWGHRPPILDMTPEGEFRDPAPRHTWLDRALARVGGLALLLSAAAGGLLLAALAVLFLGLLLPVAVVAGLVAFVSLWWRARRLRGQMGAGRGLHVMVIRR
;
A
#
# COMPACT_ATOMS: atom_id res chain seq x y z
N MET A 1 -56.16 -57.08 -17.85
CA MET A 1 -55.13 -56.64 -16.89
C MET A 1 -54.92 -55.16 -17.10
N ASP A 2 -55.65 -54.34 -16.34
CA ASP A 2 -55.41 -52.90 -16.21
C ASP A 2 -54.17 -52.68 -15.33
N THR A 3 -53.27 -51.82 -15.77
CA THR A 3 -52.13 -51.37 -14.97
C THR A 3 -52.18 -49.85 -14.88
N ASP A 4 -52.87 -49.38 -13.84
CA ASP A 4 -52.87 -47.98 -13.41
C ASP A 4 -51.47 -47.55 -12.98
N ARG A 5 -50.88 -46.58 -13.68
CA ARG A 5 -49.68 -45.88 -13.21
C ARG A 5 -50.03 -44.43 -12.88
N PRO A 6 -49.94 -44.00 -11.61
CA PRO A 6 -50.19 -42.62 -11.21
C PRO A 6 -48.90 -41.80 -11.37
N TRP A 7 -48.43 -41.63 -12.61
CA TRP A 7 -47.40 -40.64 -12.88
C TRP A 7 -48.10 -39.35 -13.28
N GLY A 8 -48.32 -38.48 -12.29
CA GLY A 8 -48.70 -37.09 -12.49
C GLY A 8 -47.60 -36.29 -13.20
N HIS A 9 -47.27 -36.66 -14.43
CA HIS A 9 -46.55 -35.83 -15.37
C HIS A 9 -47.51 -34.73 -15.83
N ARG A 10 -47.68 -33.71 -14.99
CA ARG A 10 -48.12 -32.41 -15.52
C ARG A 10 -46.99 -31.94 -16.42
N PRO A 11 -47.22 -31.78 -17.73
CA PRO A 11 -46.19 -31.29 -18.63
C PRO A 11 -45.70 -29.94 -18.09
N PRO A 12 -44.38 -29.68 -18.09
CA PRO A 12 -43.84 -28.42 -17.63
C PRO A 12 -44.49 -27.28 -18.44
N ILE A 13 -45.17 -26.37 -17.74
CA ILE A 13 -45.79 -25.20 -18.36
C ILE A 13 -44.62 -24.33 -18.83
N LEU A 14 -44.50 -24.23 -20.15
CA LEU A 14 -43.46 -23.47 -20.81
C LEU A 14 -43.80 -21.98 -20.71
N ASP A 15 -43.35 -21.37 -19.63
CA ASP A 15 -43.60 -19.94 -19.37
C ASP A 15 -42.65 -19.11 -20.23
N MET A 16 -43.15 -18.76 -21.41
CA MET A 16 -42.49 -17.89 -22.37
C MET A 16 -43.01 -16.45 -22.22
N THR A 17 -42.15 -15.48 -22.50
CA THR A 17 -42.57 -14.11 -22.79
C THR A 17 -43.43 -14.08 -24.08
N PRO A 18 -44.28 -13.08 -24.29
CA PRO A 18 -45.03 -12.94 -25.54
C PRO A 18 -44.14 -12.85 -26.80
N GLU A 19 -42.85 -12.57 -26.62
CA GLU A 19 -41.80 -12.53 -27.64
C GLU A 19 -41.14 -13.91 -27.89
N GLY A 20 -41.54 -14.94 -27.14
CA GLY A 20 -41.05 -16.32 -27.28
C GLY A 20 -39.75 -16.62 -26.52
N GLU A 21 -39.28 -15.73 -25.65
CA GLU A 21 -38.15 -16.02 -24.76
C GLU A 21 -38.61 -16.83 -23.55
N PHE A 22 -37.85 -17.85 -23.17
CA PHE A 22 -38.08 -18.55 -21.91
C PHE A 22 -37.77 -17.61 -20.75
N ARG A 23 -38.63 -17.57 -19.72
CA ARG A 23 -38.24 -16.92 -18.48
C ARG A 23 -37.08 -17.70 -17.85
N ASP A 24 -35.89 -17.10 -17.85
CA ASP A 24 -34.77 -17.65 -17.12
C ASP A 24 -35.13 -17.76 -15.63
N PRO A 25 -34.90 -18.93 -14.99
CA PRO A 25 -35.09 -19.04 -13.57
C PRO A 25 -34.13 -18.08 -12.86
N ALA A 26 -34.66 -17.25 -11.95
CA ALA A 26 -33.85 -16.33 -11.16
C ALA A 26 -32.64 -17.08 -10.55
N PRO A 27 -31.43 -16.47 -10.53
CA PRO A 27 -30.23 -17.11 -10.02
C PRO A 27 -30.50 -17.69 -8.64
N ARG A 28 -30.37 -19.02 -8.49
CA ARG A 28 -30.55 -19.67 -7.19
C ARG A 28 -29.35 -19.32 -6.33
N HIS A 29 -29.49 -18.34 -5.44
CA HIS A 29 -28.49 -18.04 -4.44
C HIS A 29 -28.20 -19.27 -3.59
N THR A 30 -27.04 -19.89 -3.80
CA THR A 30 -26.64 -21.06 -3.02
C THR A 30 -26.01 -20.63 -1.70
N TRP A 31 -26.12 -21.48 -0.68
CA TRP A 31 -25.42 -21.27 0.60
C TRP A 31 -23.90 -21.20 0.43
N LEU A 32 -23.40 -21.84 -0.64
CA LEU A 32 -21.99 -21.89 -1.01
C LEU A 32 -21.49 -20.53 -1.52
N ASP A 33 -22.30 -19.80 -2.31
CA ASP A 33 -21.99 -18.42 -2.72
C ASP A 33 -21.82 -17.50 -1.51
N ARG A 34 -22.65 -17.68 -0.48
CA ARG A 34 -22.58 -16.89 0.75
C ARG A 34 -21.34 -17.22 1.58
N ALA A 35 -20.92 -18.49 1.59
CA ALA A 35 -19.68 -18.91 2.22
C ALA A 35 -18.46 -18.35 1.48
N LEU A 36 -18.43 -18.45 0.14
CA LEU A 36 -17.39 -17.88 -0.71
C LEU A 36 -17.28 -16.36 -0.55
N ALA A 37 -18.40 -15.64 -0.53
CA ALA A 37 -18.39 -14.19 -0.31
C ALA A 37 -17.79 -13.80 1.04
N ARG A 38 -18.12 -14.55 2.12
CA ARG A 38 -17.55 -14.31 3.45
C ARG A 38 -16.07 -14.64 3.51
N VAL A 39 -15.67 -15.79 2.99
CA VAL A 39 -14.26 -16.22 3.00
C VAL A 39 -13.42 -15.29 2.13
N GLY A 40 -13.91 -14.91 0.95
CA GLY A 40 -13.25 -13.95 0.07
C GLY A 40 -13.11 -12.57 0.73
N GLY A 41 -14.17 -12.08 1.38
CA GLY A 41 -14.10 -10.83 2.14
C GLY A 41 -13.08 -10.88 3.28
N LEU A 42 -13.06 -11.98 4.05
CA LEU A 42 -12.13 -12.16 5.15
C LEU A 42 -10.68 -12.29 4.65
N ALA A 43 -10.47 -13.03 3.56
CA ALA A 43 -9.17 -13.19 2.93
C ALA A 43 -8.63 -11.86 2.41
N LEU A 44 -9.48 -11.02 1.79
CA LEU A 44 -9.10 -9.66 1.37
C LEU A 44 -8.74 -8.79 2.56
N LEU A 45 -9.52 -8.83 3.63
CA LEU A 45 -9.25 -8.06 4.85
C LEU A 45 -7.91 -8.47 5.48
N LEU A 46 -7.67 -9.77 5.61
CA LEU A 46 -6.41 -10.31 6.15
C LEU A 46 -5.23 -9.96 5.26
N SER A 47 -5.39 -10.04 3.93
CA SER A 47 -4.34 -9.68 2.97
C SER A 47 -4.00 -8.19 3.04
N ALA A 48 -5.02 -7.33 3.13
CA ALA A 48 -4.83 -5.89 3.29
C ALA A 48 -4.14 -5.57 4.63
N ALA A 49 -4.56 -6.20 5.72
CA ALA A 49 -3.95 -6.02 7.03
C ALA A 49 -2.49 -6.48 7.04
N ALA A 50 -2.21 -7.67 6.51
CA ALA A 50 -0.85 -8.21 6.40
C ALA A 50 0.04 -7.32 5.52
N GLY A 51 -0.48 -6.86 4.38
CA GLY A 51 0.23 -5.92 3.49
C GLY A 51 0.55 -4.60 4.19
N GLY A 52 -0.41 -4.03 4.92
CA GLY A 52 -0.21 -2.82 5.72
C GLY A 52 0.84 -3.03 6.82
N LEU A 53 0.78 -4.16 7.52
CA LEU A 53 1.75 -4.50 8.57
C LEU A 53 3.17 -4.67 8.01
N LEU A 54 3.29 -5.30 6.83
CA LEU A 54 4.56 -5.43 6.12
C LEU A 54 5.15 -4.07 5.76
N LEU A 55 4.33 -3.16 5.20
CA LEU A 55 4.77 -1.79 4.88
C LEU A 55 5.19 -1.03 6.14
N ALA A 56 4.45 -1.17 7.24
CA ALA A 56 4.82 -0.56 8.51
C ALA A 56 6.15 -1.10 9.05
N ALA A 57 6.36 -2.43 9.00
CA ALA A 57 7.61 -3.05 9.40
C ALA A 57 8.80 -2.57 8.55
N LEU A 58 8.61 -2.46 7.23
CA LEU A 58 9.61 -1.91 6.31
C LEU A 58 9.91 -0.44 6.62
N ALA A 59 8.90 0.37 6.92
CA ALA A 59 9.09 1.77 7.29
C ALA A 59 9.91 1.91 8.58
N VAL A 60 9.60 1.10 9.61
CA VAL A 60 10.36 1.08 10.87
C VAL A 60 11.79 0.62 10.64
N LEU A 61 12.00 -0.43 9.85
CA LEU A 61 13.35 -0.89 9.48
C LEU A 61 14.14 0.22 8.79
N PHE A 62 13.53 0.89 7.79
CA PHE A 62 14.19 1.95 7.04
C PHE A 62 14.52 3.13 7.94
N LEU A 63 13.59 3.54 8.81
CA LEU A 63 13.83 4.62 9.76
C LEU A 63 14.92 4.26 10.76
N GLY A 64 14.91 3.02 11.27
CA GLY A 64 15.94 2.49 12.16
C GLY A 64 17.33 2.45 11.52
N LEU A 65 17.41 2.24 10.20
CA LEU A 65 18.66 2.28 9.45
C LEU A 65 19.07 3.71 9.08
N LEU A 66 18.12 4.58 8.75
CA LEU A 66 18.39 5.95 8.35
C LEU A 66 18.86 6.81 9.52
N LEU A 67 18.32 6.56 10.72
CA LEU A 67 18.65 7.31 11.93
C LEU A 67 20.16 7.29 12.27
N PRO A 68 20.86 6.14 12.37
CA PRO A 68 22.30 6.12 12.62
C PRO A 68 23.09 6.76 11.48
N VAL A 69 22.67 6.57 10.23
CA VAL A 69 23.31 7.22 9.07
C VAL A 69 23.22 8.75 9.18
N ALA A 70 22.05 9.27 9.54
CA ALA A 70 21.83 10.70 9.74
C ALA A 70 22.65 11.25 10.91
N VAL A 71 22.77 10.50 12.01
CA VAL A 71 23.62 10.87 13.15
C VAL A 71 25.08 10.97 12.74
N VAL A 72 25.61 9.97 12.03
CA VAL A 72 26.99 9.97 11.55
C VAL A 72 27.22 11.11 10.55
N ALA A 73 26.33 11.31 9.60
CA ALA A 73 26.41 12.40 8.63
C ALA A 73 26.39 13.77 9.32
N GLY A 74 25.52 13.95 10.30
CA GLY A 74 25.46 15.16 11.12
C GLY A 74 26.75 15.41 11.90
N LEU A 75 27.34 14.36 12.50
CA LEU A 75 28.61 14.45 13.20
C LEU A 75 29.76 14.83 12.26
N VAL A 76 29.83 14.20 11.09
CA VAL A 76 30.83 14.52 10.06
C VAL A 76 30.69 15.96 9.59
N ALA A 77 29.47 16.42 9.31
CA ALA A 77 29.19 17.79 8.91
C ALA A 77 29.60 18.78 10.02
N PHE A 78 29.28 18.47 11.28
CA PHE A 78 29.66 19.28 12.43
C PHE A 78 31.17 19.40 12.58
N VAL A 79 31.89 18.28 12.55
CA VAL A 79 33.36 18.24 12.66
C VAL A 79 34.02 19.01 11.51
N SER A 80 33.52 18.82 10.28
CA SER A 80 34.00 19.52 9.10
C SER A 80 33.84 21.04 9.24
N LEU A 81 32.67 21.49 9.69
CA LEU A 81 32.40 22.91 9.92
C LEU A 81 33.23 23.49 11.06
N TRP A 82 33.39 22.73 12.15
CA TRP A 82 34.21 23.14 13.29
C TRP A 82 35.68 23.31 12.90
N TRP A 83 36.22 22.38 12.11
CA TRP A 83 37.59 22.46 11.63
C TRP A 83 37.81 23.66 10.70
N ARG A 84 36.85 23.92 9.81
CA ARG A 84 36.86 25.12 8.96
C ARG A 84 36.79 26.41 9.80
N ALA A 85 35.91 26.47 10.80
CA ALA A 85 35.80 27.61 11.70
C ALA A 85 37.06 27.81 12.56
N ARG A 86 37.76 26.73 12.94
CA ARG A 86 39.08 26.80 13.60
C ARG A 86 40.15 27.35 12.66
N ARG A 87 40.19 26.91 11.41
CA ARG A 87 41.14 27.45 10.41
C ARG A 87 40.95 28.94 10.16
N LEU A 88 39.69 29.39 10.06
CA LEU A 88 39.37 30.82 9.91
C LEU A 88 39.80 31.64 11.14
N ARG A 89 39.63 31.10 12.35
CA ARG A 89 40.14 31.73 13.58
C ARG A 89 41.67 31.78 13.65
N GLY A 90 42.37 30.75 13.14
CA GLY A 90 43.83 30.75 13.00
C GLY A 90 44.33 31.79 11.98
N GLN A 91 43.59 32.01 10.89
CA GLN A 91 43.89 33.06 9.91
C GLN A 91 43.60 34.47 10.44
N MET A 92 42.63 34.65 11.34
CA MET A 92 42.40 35.93 12.04
C MET A 92 43.55 36.31 12.99
N GLY A 93 44.36 35.34 13.46
CA GLY A 93 45.57 35.59 14.25
C GLY A 93 46.85 35.77 13.43
N ALA A 94 46.90 35.27 12.19
CA ALA A 94 48.10 35.30 11.33
C ALA A 94 47.97 36.14 10.05
N GLY A 95 46.83 36.80 9.82
CA GLY A 95 46.57 37.45 8.54
C GLY A 95 45.35 38.33 8.56
N ARG A 96 45.40 39.40 9.36
CA ARG A 96 44.60 40.61 9.14
C ARG A 96 45.10 41.36 7.89
N GLY A 97 45.30 40.64 6.80
CA GLY A 97 45.43 41.17 5.45
C GLY A 97 44.04 41.18 4.84
N LEU A 98 43.14 41.99 5.41
CA LEU A 98 42.02 42.51 4.66
C LEU A 98 42.64 43.35 3.54
N HIS A 99 42.93 42.72 2.41
CA HIS A 99 43.14 43.41 1.15
C HIS A 99 41.77 43.98 0.76
N VAL A 100 41.40 45.09 1.41
CA VAL A 100 40.40 46.00 0.93
C VAL A 100 41.00 46.59 -0.33
N MET A 101 40.69 45.97 -1.47
CA MET A 101 40.97 46.52 -2.78
C MET A 101 40.06 47.74 -2.95
N VAL A 102 40.52 48.88 -2.43
CA VAL A 102 39.95 50.19 -2.74
C VAL A 102 40.25 50.45 -4.20
N ILE A 103 39.27 50.20 -5.06
CA ILE A 103 39.27 50.69 -6.43
C ILE A 103 39.17 52.22 -6.33
N ARG A 104 40.32 52.89 -6.39
CA ARG A 104 40.35 54.34 -6.58
C ARG A 104 40.16 54.57 -8.09
N ARG A 105 38.95 55.04 -8.43
CA ARG A 105 38.53 55.37 -9.80
C ARG A 105 39.25 56.62 -10.31
#